data_AF-A0A843F0D8-F1
#
_entry.id   AF-A0A843F0D8-F1
#
_cell.length_a   1.000
_cell.length_b   1.000
_cell.length_c   1.000
_cell.angle_alpha   90.00
_cell.angle_beta   90.00
_cell.angle_gamma   90.00
#
_symmetry.space_group_name_H-M   'P 1'
#
loop_
_entity.id
_entity.type
_entity.pdbx_description
1 polymer ?
#
loop_
_entity_poly.entity_id
_entity_poly.type
_entity_poly.pdbx_seq_one_letter_code
_entity_poly.pdbx_strand_id
1 'polypeptide(L)' 'MKDYEIDFIIRKNNKKAYIQVSYEIKNDETRKREIRPLLKLKDNYPKYIITTDREDYSQDGIIHMNVIEFLKESENII' A
#
# COMPACT_ATOMS: atom_id res chain seq x y z
N MET A 1 3.67 -22.17 7.30
CA MET A 1 4.00 -20.99 6.45
C MET A 1 3.00 -19.91 6.84
N LYS A 2 3.43 -18.72 7.25
CA LYS A 2 2.47 -17.67 7.66
C LYS A 2 1.91 -17.04 6.38
N ASP A 3 0.62 -17.17 6.16
CA ASP A 3 -0.07 -16.42 5.12
C ASP A 3 -0.09 -14.95 5.54
N TYR A 4 0.24 -14.07 4.60
CA TYR A 4 0.29 -12.62 4.84
C TYR A 4 -1.03 -12.04 4.37
N GLU A 5 -1.67 -11.29 5.25
CA GLU A 5 -2.94 -10.62 4.96
C GLU A 5 -2.71 -9.32 4.21
N ILE A 6 -3.65 -8.97 3.34
CA ILE A 6 -3.75 -7.65 2.73
C ILE A 6 -4.94 -6.96 3.39
N ASP A 7 -4.72 -5.78 3.98
CA ASP A 7 -5.78 -5.05 4.70
C ASP A 7 -6.99 -4.76 3.81
N PHE A 8 -6.75 -4.25 2.59
CA PHE A 8 -7.82 -3.96 1.64
C PHE A 8 -7.50 -4.40 0.21
N ILE A 9 -8.54 -4.92 -0.44
CA ILE A 9 -8.57 -5.17 -1.89
C ILE A 9 -9.71 -4.36 -2.47
N ILE A 10 -9.37 -3.45 -3.37
CA ILE A 10 -10.35 -2.60 -4.06
C ILE A 10 -10.55 -3.12 -5.47
N ARG A 11 -11.80 -3.07 -5.93
CA ARG A 11 -12.19 -3.47 -7.29
C ARG A 11 -13.20 -2.48 -7.85
N LYS A 12 -12.97 -2.05 -9.08
CA LYS A 12 -13.89 -1.20 -9.85
C LYS A 12 -13.85 -1.65 -11.30
N ASN A 13 -14.94 -2.21 -11.80
CA ASN A 13 -15.00 -2.86 -13.11
C ASN A 13 -13.85 -3.89 -13.27
N ASN A 14 -13.03 -3.74 -14.31
CA ASN A 14 -11.87 -4.59 -14.58
C ASN A 14 -10.57 -4.13 -13.87
N LYS A 15 -10.65 -3.11 -13.02
CA LYS A 15 -9.51 -2.62 -12.24
C LYS A 15 -9.50 -3.25 -10.85
N LYS A 16 -8.31 -3.50 -10.35
CA LYS A 16 -8.04 -4.02 -9.01
C LYS A 16 -6.83 -3.31 -8.44
N ALA A 17 -6.83 -3.08 -7.13
CA ALA A 17 -5.65 -2.62 -6.39
C ALA A 17 -5.59 -3.27 -5.01
N TYR A 18 -4.40 -3.26 -4.43
CA TYR A 18 -4.12 -3.74 -3.08
C TYR A 18 -3.63 -2.60 -2.23
N ILE A 19 -4.12 -2.51 -0.99
CA ILE A 19 -3.71 -1.48 -0.04
C ILE A 19 -3.26 -2.15 1.25
N GLN A 20 -2.10 -1.70 1.75
CA GLN A 20 -1.68 -1.83 3.14
C GLN A 20 -1.80 -0.49 3.84
N VAL A 21 -2.16 -0.50 5.12
CA VAL A 21 -2.28 0.72 5.93
C VAL A 21 -1.37 0.62 7.15
N SER A 22 -0.62 1.67 7.43
CA SER A 22 0.16 1.78 8.66
C SER A 22 0.08 3.19 9.23
N TYR A 23 0.29 3.35 10.53
CA TYR A 23 0.35 4.70 11.11
C TYR A 23 1.64 5.41 10.66
N GLU A 24 2.80 4.80 10.90
CA GLU A 24 4.13 5.34 10.59
C GLU A 24 5.11 4.20 10.27
N ILE A 25 6.04 4.46 9.34
CA ILE A 25 7.15 3.58 9.00
C ILE A 25 8.40 4.04 9.75
N LYS A 26 8.48 3.68 11.03
CA LYS A 26 9.50 4.18 11.97
C LYS A 26 10.95 3.80 11.62
N ASN A 27 11.14 2.71 10.90
CA ASN A 27 12.45 2.22 10.46
C ASN A 27 12.32 1.21 9.31
N ASP A 28 13.46 0.80 8.75
CA ASP A 28 13.53 -0.15 7.64
C ASP A 28 13.00 -1.54 7.97
N GLU A 29 13.10 -2.00 9.21
CA GLU A 29 12.56 -3.30 9.63
C GLU A 29 11.03 -3.29 9.63
N THR A 30 10.43 -2.24 10.21
CA THR A 30 9.00 -1.99 10.15
C THR A 30 8.56 -1.89 8.69
N ARG A 31 9.27 -1.11 7.86
CA ARG A 31 8.96 -1.01 6.42
C ARG A 31 8.90 -2.37 5.75
N LYS A 32 9.97 -3.16 5.88
CA LYS A 32 10.05 -4.51 5.29
C LYS A 32 8.92 -5.40 5.76
N ARG A 33 8.49 -5.29 7.01
CA ARG A 33 7.38 -6.08 7.55
C ARG A 33 6.04 -5.66 6.94
N GLU A 34 5.75 -4.36 6.86
CA GLU A 34 4.47 -3.83 6.36
C GLU A 34 4.31 -4.03 4.84
N ILE A 35 5.38 -3.91 4.05
CA ILE A 35 5.30 -4.06 2.58
C ILE A 35 5.39 -5.52 2.11
N ARG A 36 5.90 -6.44 2.93
CA ARG A 36 6.11 -7.85 2.57
C ARG A 36 4.87 -8.55 2.00
N PRO A 37 3.65 -8.32 2.50
CA PRO A 37 2.44 -8.89 1.90
C PRO A 37 2.27 -8.46 0.43
N LEU A 38 2.52 -7.18 0.13
CA LEU A 38 2.39 -6.62 -1.23
C LEU A 38 3.47 -7.18 -2.18
N LEU A 39 4.71 -7.31 -1.72
CA LEU A 39 5.83 -7.86 -2.50
C LEU A 39 5.61 -9.33 -2.91
N LYS A 40 4.79 -10.08 -2.15
CA LYS A 40 4.50 -11.48 -2.45
C LYS A 40 3.45 -11.68 -3.55
N LEU A 41 2.71 -10.62 -3.89
CA LEU A 41 1.70 -10.67 -4.95
C LEU A 41 2.43 -10.70 -6.30
N LYS A 42 2.18 -11.75 -7.09
CA LYS A 42 2.84 -11.99 -8.38
C LYS A 42 2.11 -11.35 -9.57
N ASP A 43 1.07 -10.57 -9.33
CA ASP A 43 0.34 -9.87 -10.38
C ASP A 43 0.85 -8.43 -10.56
N ASN A 44 0.40 -7.80 -11.64
CA ASN A 44 0.79 -6.44 -12.02
C ASN A 44 -0.26 -5.39 -11.63
N TYR A 45 -1.18 -5.70 -10.71
CA TYR A 45 -2.11 -4.68 -10.23
C TYR A 45 -1.39 -3.66 -9.33
N PRO A 46 -1.86 -2.40 -9.30
CA PRO A 46 -1.35 -1.37 -8.40
C PRO A 46 -1.36 -1.81 -6.93
N LYS A 47 -0.30 -1.46 -6.22
CA LYS A 47 -0.08 -1.78 -4.80
C LYS A 47 0.22 -0.47 -4.09
N TYR A 48 -0.50 -0.20 -3.01
CA TYR A 48 -0.36 1.03 -2.23
C TYR A 48 -0.03 0.71 -0.78
N ILE A 49 0.80 1.55 -0.17
CA ILE A 49 0.94 1.62 1.29
C ILE A 49 0.56 3.03 1.74
N ILE A 50 -0.52 3.12 2.52
CA ILE A 50 -1.05 4.39 3.01
C ILE A 50 -0.59 4.60 4.44
N THR A 51 0.01 5.76 4.71
CA THR A 51 0.54 6.08 6.05
C THR A 51 0.35 7.54 6.44
N THR A 52 0.72 7.91 7.67
CA THR A 52 0.83 9.33 8.06
C THR A 52 2.19 9.95 7.73
N ASP A 53 3.16 9.15 7.26
CA ASP A 53 4.50 9.62 6.93
C ASP A 53 4.48 10.62 5.76
N ARG A 54 5.31 11.66 5.86
CA ARG A 54 5.48 12.67 4.80
C ARG A 54 6.58 12.31 3.80
N GLU A 55 7.50 11.44 4.20
CA GLU A 55 8.59 10.95 3.37
C GLU A 55 8.05 9.91 2.39
N ASP A 56 8.48 9.96 1.13
CA ASP A 56 8.08 8.97 0.14
C ASP A 56 8.87 7.67 0.32
N TYR A 57 8.14 6.58 0.59
CA TYR A 57 8.70 5.23 0.74
C TYR A 57 8.35 4.29 -0.41
N SER A 58 7.95 4.83 -1.56
CA SER A 58 7.67 4.07 -2.76
C SER A 58 8.88 3.25 -3.21
N GLN A 59 8.68 1.96 -3.47
CA GLN A 59 9.72 1.03 -3.95
C GLN A 59 9.10 -0.22 -4.55
N ASP A 60 9.82 -0.91 -5.42
CA ASP A 60 9.43 -2.22 -5.98
C ASP A 60 8.01 -2.26 -6.57
N GLY A 61 7.56 -1.15 -7.17
CA GLY A 61 6.21 -1.01 -7.74
C GLY A 61 5.09 -0.82 -6.71
N ILE A 62 5.43 -0.59 -5.43
CA ILE A 62 4.53 -0.18 -4.36
C ILE A 62 4.57 1.34 -4.27
N ILE A 63 3.39 1.97 -4.31
CA ILE A 63 3.22 3.42 -4.20
C ILE A 63 2.94 3.77 -2.75
N HIS A 64 3.76 4.63 -2.17
CA HIS A 64 3.50 5.21 -0.86
C HIS A 64 2.61 6.44 -1.00
N MET A 65 1.62 6.56 -0.11
CA MET A 65 0.69 7.69 -0.11
C MET A 65 0.45 8.16 1.32
N ASN A 66 0.51 9.48 1.53
CA ASN A 66 0.09 10.04 2.79
C ASN A 66 -1.44 9.99 2.92
N VAL A 67 -1.96 9.60 4.08
CA VAL A 67 -3.40 9.44 4.33
C VAL A 67 -4.18 10.74 4.17
N ILE A 68 -3.57 11.89 4.45
CA ILE A 68 -4.22 13.19 4.28
C ILE A 68 -4.43 13.46 2.79
N GLU A 69 -3.44 13.14 1.95
CA GLU A 69 -3.56 13.29 0.49
C GLU A 69 -4.57 12.29 -0.08
N PHE A 70 -4.54 11.03 0.40
CA PHE A 70 -5.55 10.02 0.06
C PHE A 70 -6.99 10.49 0.35
N LEU A 71 -7.23 11.16 1.47
CA LEU A 71 -8.55 11.63 1.87
C LEU A 71 -8.99 12.93 1.16
N LYS A 72 -8.04 13.72 0.67
CA LYS A 72 -8.33 14.96 -0.08
C LYS A 72 -8.70 14.70 -1.53
N GLU A 73 -8.16 13.65 -2.13
CA GLU A 73 -8.43 13.32 -3.52
C GLU A 73 -9.84 12.73 -3.67
N SER A 74 -10.73 13.48 -4.36
CA SER A 74 -12.14 13.11 -4.57
C SER A 74 -12.34 11.88 -5.48
N GLU A 75 -11.32 11.51 -6.23
CA GLU A 75 -11.16 10.26 -6.99
C GLU A 75 -9.65 10.02 -7.08
N ASN A 76 -9.11 8.80 -6.83
CA ASN A 76 -7.78 8.38 -7.35
C ASN A 76 -7.21 7.04 -6.88
N ILE A 77 -7.97 6.13 -6.25
CA ILE A 77 -7.53 4.72 -6.23
C ILE A 77 -8.48 3.88 -7.07
N ILE A 78 -8.00 3.59 -8.29
CA ILE A 78 -8.59 2.83 -9.42
C ILE A 78 -9.90 3.31 -10.05
#